data_AF-A0A5E4XGB8-F1
#
_entry.id   AF-A0A5E4XGB8-F1
#
_cell.length_a   1.000
_cell.length_b   1.000
_cell.length_c   1.000
_cell.angle_alpha   90.00
_cell.angle_beta   90.00
_cell.angle_gamma   90.00
#
_symmetry.space_group_name_H-M   'P 1'
#
loop_
_entity.id
_entity.type
_entity.pdbx_description
1 polymer ?
#
loop_
_entity_poly.entity_id
_entity_poly.type
_entity_poly.pdbx_seq_one_letter_code
_entity_poly.pdbx_strand_id
1 'polypeptide(L)'
;MKRVRGIGTTAPEPSLDAVTRQTVVELAFAGAQHGMHGEARTILDALPALVPERETREWLHAALLIALGDTQAARACLARFEAADGRLTPSVAVLARWLAEAAPAQVDANGSFVSSAAASVAASVAASAVSPAASPSSFSSSPLSPSSPLFFSPRSPS
;
A
#
# COMPACT_ATOMS: atom_id res chain seq x y z
N MET A 1 -38.99 45.71 -28.21
CA MET A 1 -37.70 45.06 -27.90
C MET A 1 -37.03 45.78 -26.74
N LYS A 2 -36.93 45.17 -25.55
CA LYS A 2 -36.00 45.62 -24.49
C LYS A 2 -35.67 44.42 -23.60
N ARG A 3 -34.52 43.79 -23.84
CA ARG A 3 -34.03 42.71 -22.96
C ARG A 3 -33.41 43.37 -21.73
N VAL A 4 -34.02 43.17 -20.57
CA VAL A 4 -33.39 43.37 -19.27
C VAL A 4 -32.47 42.18 -19.05
N ARG A 5 -31.15 42.41 -19.08
CA ARG A 5 -30.16 41.44 -18.60
C ARG A 5 -30.14 41.55 -17.08
N GLY A 6 -30.72 40.57 -16.41
CA GLY A 6 -30.43 40.31 -15.01
C GLY A 6 -29.00 39.78 -14.91
N ILE A 7 -28.09 40.59 -14.41
CA ILE A 7 -26.77 40.13 -13.95
C ILE A 7 -27.00 39.46 -12.59
N GLY A 8 -27.07 38.13 -12.59
CA GLY A 8 -27.01 37.35 -11.37
C GLY A 8 -25.64 37.55 -10.73
N THR A 9 -25.57 38.41 -9.72
CA THR A 9 -24.41 38.51 -8.84
C THR A 9 -24.36 37.25 -7.99
N THR A 10 -23.68 36.21 -8.48
CA THR A 10 -23.25 35.11 -7.62
C THR A 10 -22.17 35.68 -6.71
N ALA A 11 -22.54 36.04 -5.48
CA ALA A 11 -21.57 36.34 -4.44
C ALA A 11 -20.58 35.15 -4.39
N PRO A 12 -19.25 35.38 -4.35
CA PRO A 12 -18.32 34.29 -4.17
C PRO A 12 -18.60 33.69 -2.80
N GLU A 13 -19.12 32.46 -2.77
CA GLU A 13 -19.13 31.64 -1.56
C GLU A 13 -17.73 31.74 -0.92
N PRO A 14 -17.63 31.99 0.39
CA PRO A 14 -16.34 32.19 1.03
C PRO A 14 -15.50 30.91 0.88
N SER A 15 -14.53 30.95 -0.03
CA SER A 15 -13.58 29.85 -0.21
C SER A 15 -12.60 29.85 0.96
N LEU A 16 -12.39 28.69 1.59
CA LEU A 16 -11.35 28.52 2.61
C LEU A 16 -9.99 28.87 2.01
N ASP A 17 -9.18 29.64 2.74
CA ASP A 17 -7.79 29.92 2.35
C ASP A 17 -6.93 28.63 2.44
N ALA A 18 -5.72 28.69 1.88
CA ALA A 18 -4.84 27.53 1.80
C ALA A 18 -4.43 26.96 3.17
N VAL A 19 -4.19 27.83 4.15
CA VAL A 19 -3.79 27.43 5.50
C VAL A 19 -4.94 26.72 6.18
N THR A 20 -6.14 27.29 6.09
CA THR A 20 -7.34 26.67 6.66
C THR A 20 -7.62 25.29 6.05
N ARG A 21 -7.48 25.12 4.72
CA ARG A 21 -7.64 23.81 4.08
C ARG A 21 -6.61 22.80 4.56
N GLN A 22 -5.35 23.21 4.70
CA GLN A 22 -4.28 22.35 5.24
C GLN A 22 -4.61 21.91 6.67
N THR A 23 -5.01 22.84 7.55
CA THR A 23 -5.37 22.52 8.93
C THR A 23 -6.52 21.53 9.01
N VAL A 24 -7.52 21.63 8.13
CA VAL A 24 -8.62 20.66 8.07
C VAL A 24 -8.12 19.26 7.70
N VAL A 25 -7.20 19.14 6.74
CA VAL A 25 -6.61 17.85 6.37
C VAL A 25 -5.78 17.26 7.52
N GLU A 26 -4.95 18.07 8.18
CA GLU A 26 -4.17 17.65 9.34
C GLU A 26 -5.07 17.19 10.50
N LEU A 27 -6.18 17.89 10.74
CA LEU A 27 -7.17 17.51 11.73
C LEU A 27 -7.81 16.16 11.42
N ALA A 28 -8.01 15.81 10.15
CA ALA A 28 -8.51 14.49 9.77
C ALA A 28 -7.52 13.38 10.14
N PHE A 29 -6.22 13.60 9.94
CA PHE A 29 -5.19 12.64 10.33
C PHE A 29 -5.11 12.47 11.85
N ALA A 30 -5.09 13.58 12.59
CA ALA A 30 -5.12 13.53 14.05
C ALA A 30 -6.41 12.86 14.55
N GLY A 31 -7.56 13.24 14.00
CA GLY A 31 -8.86 12.67 14.34
C GLY A 31 -8.95 11.17 14.10
N ALA A 32 -8.44 10.68 12.97
CA ALA A 32 -8.39 9.25 12.67
C ALA A 32 -7.58 8.47 13.73
N GLN A 33 -6.44 9.02 14.17
CA GLN A 33 -5.59 8.40 15.19
C GLN A 33 -6.17 8.49 16.62
N HIS A 34 -7.07 9.44 16.87
CA HIS A 34 -7.69 9.68 18.18
C HIS A 34 -9.13 9.15 18.28
N GLY A 35 -9.60 8.34 17.34
CA GLY A 35 -10.91 7.69 17.38
C GLY A 35 -12.07 8.52 16.83
N MET A 36 -11.81 9.69 16.25
CA MET A 36 -12.80 10.55 15.57
C MET A 36 -13.00 10.09 14.12
N HIS A 37 -13.34 8.81 13.92
CA HIS A 37 -13.43 8.22 12.59
C HIS A 37 -14.53 8.84 11.72
N GLY A 38 -15.64 9.30 12.31
CA GLY A 38 -16.74 9.90 11.57
C GLY A 38 -16.38 11.25 10.96
N GLU A 39 -15.71 12.10 11.75
CA GLU A 39 -15.20 13.40 11.36
C GLU A 39 -14.09 13.25 10.31
N ALA A 40 -13.15 12.34 10.54
CA ALA A 40 -12.07 12.05 9.60
C ALA A 40 -12.61 11.52 8.26
N ARG A 41 -13.65 10.68 8.26
CA ARG A 41 -14.33 10.23 7.02
C ARG A 41 -15.06 11.36 6.31
N THR A 42 -15.71 12.25 7.07
CA THR A 42 -16.36 13.44 6.48
C THR A 42 -15.33 14.31 5.75
N ILE A 43 -14.13 14.47 6.33
CA ILE A 43 -13.05 15.23 5.70
C ILE A 43 -12.43 14.47 4.51
N LEU A 44 -12.31 13.14 4.59
CA LEU A 44 -11.89 12.29 3.47
C LEU A 44 -12.77 12.53 2.24
N ASP A 45 -14.10 12.56 2.41
CA ASP A 45 -15.06 12.82 1.33
C ASP A 45 -14.93 14.25 0.78
N ALA A 46 -14.52 15.20 1.62
CA ALA A 46 -14.32 16.60 1.26
C ALA A 46 -12.94 16.89 0.62
N LEU A 47 -12.01 15.92 0.59
CA LEU A 47 -10.66 16.12 0.04
C LEU A 47 -10.62 16.77 -1.35
N PRO A 48 -11.54 16.49 -2.31
CA PRO A 48 -11.56 17.16 -3.60
C PRO A 48 -11.72 18.68 -3.55
N ALA A 49 -12.39 19.21 -2.52
CA ALA A 49 -12.55 20.63 -2.30
C ALA A 49 -11.39 21.24 -1.48
N LEU A 50 -10.70 20.41 -0.69
CA LEU A 50 -9.61 20.85 0.19
C LEU A 50 -8.25 20.89 -0.54
N VAL A 51 -8.02 19.94 -1.45
CA VAL A 51 -6.74 19.72 -2.12
C VAL A 51 -6.94 19.82 -3.64
N PRO A 52 -6.54 20.95 -4.27
CA PRO A 52 -6.74 21.15 -5.70
C PRO A 52 -5.83 20.27 -6.56
N GLU A 53 -4.65 19.94 -6.04
CA GLU A 53 -3.68 19.10 -6.75
C GLU A 53 -4.09 17.63 -6.70
N ARG A 54 -4.37 17.07 -7.88
CA ARG A 54 -4.92 15.72 -8.02
C ARG A 54 -4.00 14.65 -7.43
N GLU A 55 -2.72 14.73 -7.73
CA GLU A 55 -1.73 13.76 -7.26
C GLU A 55 -1.64 13.79 -5.73
N THR A 56 -1.47 14.97 -5.13
CA THR A 56 -1.46 15.15 -3.68
C THR A 56 -2.73 14.62 -3.02
N ARG A 57 -3.89 14.88 -3.62
CA ARG A 57 -5.18 14.38 -3.13
C ARG A 57 -5.24 12.85 -3.14
N GLU A 58 -4.74 12.22 -4.19
CA GLU A 58 -4.70 10.76 -4.31
C GLU A 58 -3.79 10.14 -3.22
N TRP A 59 -2.64 10.73 -2.95
CA TRP A 59 -1.76 10.31 -1.85
C TRP A 59 -2.41 10.49 -0.48
N LEU A 60 -3.04 11.64 -0.23
CA LEU A 60 -3.72 11.94 1.04
C LEU A 60 -4.93 11.03 1.27
N HIS A 61 -5.66 10.69 0.21
CA HIS A 61 -6.78 9.76 0.29
C HIS A 61 -6.31 8.36 0.73
N ALA A 62 -5.26 7.82 0.11
CA ALA A 62 -4.69 6.53 0.52
C ALA A 62 -4.12 6.58 1.95
N ALA A 63 -3.39 7.63 2.29
CA ALA A 63 -2.84 7.85 3.62
C ALA A 63 -3.94 7.90 4.71
N LEU A 64 -5.03 8.62 4.47
CA LEU A 64 -6.10 8.77 5.44
C LEU A 64 -6.92 7.47 5.58
N LEU A 65 -7.07 6.67 4.52
CA LEU A 65 -7.62 5.31 4.62
C LEU A 65 -6.76 4.39 5.50
N ILE A 66 -5.43 4.50 5.42
CA ILE A 66 -4.52 3.76 6.31
C ILE A 66 -4.72 4.23 7.77
N ALA A 67 -4.76 5.55 7.99
CA ALA A 67 -4.97 6.11 9.33
C ALA A 67 -6.33 5.72 9.95
N LEU A 68 -7.37 5.56 9.13
CA LEU A 68 -8.70 5.10 9.55
C LEU A 68 -8.77 3.58 9.78
N GLY A 69 -7.70 2.83 9.47
CA GLY A 69 -7.68 1.37 9.55
C GLY A 69 -8.39 0.66 8.39
N ASP A 70 -8.81 1.39 7.36
CA ASP A 70 -9.48 0.86 6.16
C ASP A 70 -8.45 0.24 5.18
N THR A 71 -7.68 -0.73 5.69
CA THR A 71 -6.50 -1.33 5.03
C THR A 71 -6.80 -1.95 3.67
N GLN A 72 -7.99 -2.53 3.48
CA GLN A 72 -8.41 -3.09 2.19
C GLN A 72 -8.59 -2.00 1.13
N ALA A 73 -9.25 -0.89 1.48
CA ALA A 73 -9.47 0.23 0.57
C ALA A 73 -8.14 0.93 0.25
N ALA A 74 -7.26 1.08 1.24
CA ALA A 74 -5.91 1.59 1.05
C ALA A 74 -5.10 0.71 0.07
N ARG A 75 -5.13 -0.62 0.23
CA ARG A 75 -4.44 -1.55 -0.67
C ARG A 75 -4.96 -1.45 -2.11
N ALA A 76 -6.29 -1.33 -2.27
CA ALA A 76 -6.90 -1.11 -3.58
C ALA A 76 -6.49 0.23 -4.21
N CYS A 77 -6.28 1.29 -3.40
CA CYS A 77 -5.74 2.55 -3.91
C CYS A 77 -4.31 2.41 -4.41
N LEU A 78 -3.44 1.77 -3.63
CA LEU A 78 -2.03 1.58 -4.00
C LEU A 78 -1.87 0.75 -5.29
N ALA A 79 -2.65 -0.33 -5.44
CA ALA A 79 -2.66 -1.14 -6.66
C ALA A 79 -3.06 -0.34 -7.91
N ARG A 80 -3.95 0.67 -7.76
CA ARG A 80 -4.31 1.55 -8.89
C ARG A 80 -3.17 2.49 -9.27
N PHE A 81 -2.39 2.99 -8.31
CA PHE A 81 -1.21 3.81 -8.59
C PHE A 81 -0.14 3.00 -9.33
N GLU A 82 0.12 1.78 -8.88
CA GLU A 82 1.07 0.87 -9.54
C GLU A 82 0.65 0.56 -10.98
N ALA A 83 -0.65 0.30 -11.20
CA ALA A 83 -1.19 0.04 -12.53
C ALA A 83 -1.18 1.27 -13.45
N ALA A 84 -1.29 2.49 -12.90
CA ALA A 84 -1.33 3.73 -13.66
C ALA A 84 0.06 4.24 -14.07
N ASP A 85 1.03 4.19 -13.16
CA ASP A 85 2.36 4.77 -13.40
C ASP A 85 3.40 3.75 -13.88
N GLY A 86 3.16 2.44 -13.74
CA GLY A 86 4.10 1.37 -14.14
C GLY A 86 5.45 1.42 -13.40
N ARG A 87 5.64 2.37 -12.47
CA ARG A 87 6.84 2.58 -11.66
C ARG A 87 6.42 2.89 -10.23
N LEU A 88 7.04 2.22 -9.27
CA LEU A 88 6.89 2.52 -7.85
C LEU A 88 7.50 3.90 -7.55
N THR A 89 6.65 4.91 -7.37
CA THR A 89 7.08 6.20 -6.84
C THR A 89 7.48 6.03 -5.36
N PRO A 90 8.43 6.84 -4.85
CA PRO A 90 8.83 6.75 -3.44
C PRO A 90 7.64 6.94 -2.48
N SER A 91 6.64 7.73 -2.87
CA SER A 91 5.40 7.92 -2.12
C SER A 91 4.59 6.63 -1.98
N VAL A 92 4.39 5.86 -3.06
CA VAL A 92 3.72 4.54 -3.00
C VAL A 92 4.47 3.61 -2.06
N ALA A 93 5.81 3.58 -2.13
CA ALA A 93 6.62 2.69 -1.30
C ALA A 93 6.48 3.02 0.21
N VAL A 94 6.46 4.31 0.57
CA VAL A 94 6.24 4.75 1.96
C VAL A 94 4.84 4.38 2.43
N LEU A 95 3.81 4.61 1.62
CA LEU A 95 2.43 4.25 1.98
C LEU A 95 2.23 2.74 2.08
N ALA A 96 2.87 1.95 1.21
CA ALA A 96 2.85 0.49 1.28
C ALA A 96 3.54 -0.02 2.56
N ARG A 97 4.66 0.60 2.96
CA ARG A 97 5.34 0.31 4.23
C ARG A 97 4.43 0.62 5.41
N TRP A 98 3.82 1.80 5.44
CA TRP A 98 2.92 2.19 6.52
C TRP A 98 1.70 1.27 6.60
N LEU A 99 1.10 0.90 5.46
CA LEU A 99 0.00 -0.06 5.41
C LEU A 99 0.41 -1.43 5.95
N ALA A 100 1.63 -1.89 5.68
CA ALA A 100 2.13 -3.15 6.22
C ALA A 100 2.29 -3.12 7.75
N GLU A 101 2.64 -1.96 8.32
CA GLU A 101 2.73 -1.75 9.77
C GLU A 101 1.36 -1.59 10.43
N ALA A 102 0.39 -0.98 9.73
CA ALA A 102 -0.97 -0.78 10.22
C ALA A 102 -1.84 -2.05 10.13
N ALA A 103 -1.45 -3.05 9.33
CA ALA A 103 -2.20 -4.29 9.20
C ALA A 103 -2.09 -5.13 10.49
N PRO A 104 -3.21 -5.62 11.05
CA PRO A 104 -3.15 -6.51 12.21
C PRO A 104 -2.41 -7.79 11.81
N ALA A 105 -1.41 -8.16 12.62
CA ALA A 105 -0.67 -9.41 12.44
C ALA A 105 -1.67 -10.57 12.27
N GLN A 106 -1.68 -11.18 11.10
CA GLN A 106 -2.48 -12.37 10.85
C GLN A 106 -1.83 -13.49 11.67
N VAL A 107 -2.48 -13.88 12.76
CA VAL A 107 -2.12 -15.08 13.49
C VAL A 107 -2.78 -16.23 12.75
N ASP A 108 -1.99 -17.03 12.05
CA ASP A 108 -2.52 -18.25 11.44
C ASP A 108 -3.04 -19.20 12.53
N ALA A 109 -3.95 -20.11 12.15
CA ALA A 109 -4.55 -21.12 13.05
C ALA A 109 -3.51 -22.03 13.77
N ASN A 110 -2.24 -21.97 13.35
CA ASN A 110 -1.09 -22.66 13.96
C ASN A 110 -0.25 -21.79 14.91
N GLY A 111 -0.70 -20.57 15.25
CA GLY A 111 0.04 -19.66 16.14
C GLY A 111 1.34 -19.11 15.55
N SER A 112 1.54 -19.24 14.24
CA SER A 112 2.71 -18.71 13.54
C SER A 112 2.47 -17.25 13.14
N PHE A 113 3.36 -16.35 13.56
CA PHE A 113 3.36 -14.95 13.17
C PHE A 113 3.93 -14.84 11.76
N VAL A 114 3.08 -14.88 10.74
CA VAL A 114 3.49 -14.50 9.39
C VAL A 114 3.20 -13.02 9.18
N SER A 115 4.27 -12.21 9.15
CA SER A 115 4.15 -10.82 8.70
C SER A 115 3.69 -10.85 7.23
N SER A 116 2.45 -10.42 6.97
CA SER A 116 1.79 -10.47 5.65
C SER A 116 2.58 -9.79 4.52
N ALA A 117 3.56 -8.94 4.87
CA ALA A 117 4.51 -8.37 3.93
C ALA A 117 5.37 -9.47 3.27
N ALA A 118 5.92 -10.41 4.04
CA ALA A 118 6.77 -11.47 3.50
C ALA A 118 6.01 -12.44 2.58
N ALA A 119 4.74 -12.72 2.88
CA ALA A 119 3.89 -13.59 2.08
C ALA A 119 3.56 -12.99 0.70
N SER A 120 3.39 -11.67 0.62
CA SER A 120 3.08 -10.99 -0.64
C SER A 120 4.29 -10.89 -1.57
N VAL A 121 5.50 -10.71 -1.01
CA VAL A 121 6.74 -10.76 -1.80
C VAL A 121 7.03 -12.19 -2.26
N ALA A 122 6.85 -13.19 -1.39
CA ALA A 122 7.04 -14.60 -1.76
C ALA A 122 6.06 -15.06 -2.85
N ALA A 123 4.80 -14.63 -2.78
CA ALA A 123 3.80 -14.92 -3.80
C ALA A 123 4.12 -14.25 -5.15
N SER A 124 4.66 -13.02 -5.13
CA SER A 124 5.09 -12.31 -6.35
C SER A 124 6.34 -12.94 -6.99
N VAL A 125 7.26 -13.46 -6.18
CA VAL A 125 8.45 -14.19 -6.66
C VAL A 125 8.05 -15.58 -7.21
N ALA A 126 7.12 -16.28 -6.56
CA ALA A 126 6.61 -17.56 -7.03
C ALA A 126 5.79 -17.42 -8.33
N ALA A 127 5.00 -16.34 -8.48
CA ALA A 127 4.24 -16.07 -9.69
C ALA A 127 5.14 -15.72 -10.90
N SER A 128 6.29 -15.08 -10.66
CA SER A 128 7.29 -14.84 -11.72
C SER A 128 8.08 -16.10 -12.11
N ALA A 129 8.16 -17.11 -11.24
CA ALA A 129 8.88 -18.35 -11.50
C ALA A 129 8.05 -19.41 -12.25
N VAL A 130 6.75 -19.18 -12.43
CA VAL A 130 5.86 -20.13 -13.10
C VAL A 130 5.22 -19.51 -14.33
N SER A 131 5.94 -19.55 -15.45
CA SER A 131 5.29 -19.75 -16.73
C SER A 131 6.11 -20.67 -17.64
N PRO A 132 5.46 -21.62 -18.35
CA PRO A 132 6.06 -22.88 -18.79
C PRO A 132 6.24 -22.96 -20.31
N ALA A 133 7.29 -23.64 -20.78
CA ALA A 133 7.31 -24.17 -22.15
C ALA A 133 8.25 -25.38 -22.28
N ALA A 134 7.63 -26.50 -22.66
CA ALA A 134 8.15 -27.58 -23.50
C ALA A 134 9.17 -28.61 -22.94
N SER A 135 8.59 -29.74 -22.54
CA SER A 135 8.89 -31.13 -22.94
C SER A 135 10.03 -31.93 -22.24
N PRO A 136 9.72 -33.17 -21.78
CA PRO A 136 10.67 -34.05 -21.11
C PRO A 136 11.30 -35.05 -22.09
N SER A 137 12.61 -35.27 -21.97
CA SER A 137 13.28 -36.45 -22.52
C SER A 137 14.08 -37.15 -21.43
N SER A 138 13.61 -38.34 -21.12
CA SER A 138 14.18 -39.36 -20.25
C SER A 138 15.67 -39.57 -20.47
N PHE A 139 16.45 -39.63 -19.39
CA PHE A 139 17.63 -40.50 -19.36
C PHE A 139 17.75 -41.21 -18.00
N SER A 140 17.61 -42.52 -18.12
CA SER A 140 17.99 -43.55 -17.17
C SER A 140 19.51 -43.53 -16.94
N SER A 141 19.95 -43.65 -15.69
CA SER A 141 21.14 -44.43 -15.31
C SER A 141 21.22 -44.66 -13.79
N SER A 142 21.70 -45.85 -13.48
CA SER A 142 21.56 -46.66 -12.27
C SER A 142 22.35 -46.23 -11.02
N PRO A 143 22.05 -46.81 -9.84
CA PRO A 143 22.70 -46.50 -8.58
C PRO A 143 23.97 -47.34 -8.35
N LEU A 144 25.02 -46.73 -7.81
CA LEU A 144 26.14 -47.43 -7.18
C LEU A 144 26.49 -46.78 -5.84
N SER A 145 26.13 -47.49 -4.78
CA SER A 145 26.71 -47.39 -3.42
C SER A 145 28.11 -48.06 -3.43
N PRO A 146 28.84 -48.15 -2.31
CA PRO A 146 29.19 -47.17 -1.27
C PRO A 146 30.73 -47.08 -1.11
N SER A 147 31.27 -46.02 -0.49
CA SER A 147 32.63 -46.06 0.08
C SER A 147 32.82 -44.98 1.16
N SER A 148 32.77 -45.41 2.41
CA SER A 148 33.57 -44.86 3.52
C SER A 148 34.76 -45.82 3.73
N PRO A 149 35.83 -45.52 4.52
CA PRO A 149 36.06 -44.38 5.42
C PRO A 149 37.48 -43.78 5.30
N LEU A 150 37.79 -42.73 6.09
CA LEU A 150 38.90 -42.69 7.08
C LEU A 150 39.39 -41.25 7.37
N PHE A 151 39.24 -40.86 8.63
CA PHE A 151 40.26 -40.26 9.50
C PHE A 151 41.10 -39.07 8.98
N PHE A 152 40.80 -37.86 9.49
CA PHE A 152 41.83 -36.96 10.03
C PHE A 152 41.22 -35.85 10.92
N SER A 153 41.41 -35.96 12.24
CA SER A 153 41.66 -34.81 13.15
C SER A 153 43.19 -34.65 13.22
N PRO A 154 43.81 -33.48 13.55
CA PRO A 154 43.36 -32.52 14.58
C PRO A 154 43.76 -31.02 14.40
N ARG A 155 43.31 -30.21 15.38
CA ARG A 155 44.04 -29.12 16.11
C ARG A 155 43.74 -27.65 15.77
N SER A 156 43.45 -26.92 16.87
CA SER A 156 43.10 -25.50 17.09
C SER A 156 44.07 -24.45 16.51
N PRO A 157 43.71 -23.15 16.53
CA PRO A 157 44.03 -22.32 17.69
C PRO A 157 43.04 -21.16 18.01
N SER A 158 42.97 -20.78 19.29
CA SER A 158 43.15 -19.41 19.83
C SER A 158 42.65 -19.31 21.27
#